data_AF-A0A2P6PL47-F1
#
_entry.id   AF-A0A2P6PL47-F1
#
_cell.length_a   1.000
_cell.length_b   1.000
_cell.length_c   1.000
_cell.angle_alpha   90.00
_cell.angle_beta   90.00
_cell.angle_gamma   90.00
#
_symmetry.space_group_name_H-M   'P 1'
#
loop_
_entity.id
_entity.type
_entity.pdbx_description
1 polymer ?
#
loop_
_entity_poly.entity_id
_entity_poly.type
_entity_poly.pdbx_seq_one_letter_code
_entity_poly.pdbx_strand_id
1 'polypeptide(L)'
;MKYISSQVHNDTSKGLQREYYLYFVPCCAVACENILEEEKVHDLLSIGEYQLCSVPLDEDVLSFELDLSLKECLVDGDMSSLWHIAKAIHKLEFSFGVIPNVRAKGNASVCVADILNACKLRNPLAHQTWLFQR
;
A
#
# COMPACT_ATOMS: atom_id res chain seq x y z
N MET A 1 -10.67 10.22 -6.49
CA MET A 1 -10.62 10.17 -7.97
C MET A 1 -11.30 11.35 -8.63
N LYS A 2 -12.60 11.61 -8.40
CA LYS A 2 -13.33 12.74 -9.02
C LYS A 2 -12.65 14.10 -8.94
N TYR A 3 -11.98 14.41 -7.83
CA TYR A 3 -11.25 15.67 -7.67
C TYR A 3 -10.06 15.78 -8.63
N ILE A 4 -9.32 14.68 -8.83
CA ILE A 4 -8.20 14.59 -9.79
C ILE A 4 -8.74 14.73 -11.21
N SER A 5 -9.81 14.00 -11.54
CA SER A 5 -10.46 14.09 -12.87
C SER A 5 -10.93 15.50 -13.17
N SER A 6 -11.54 16.18 -12.19
CA SER A 6 -11.97 17.58 -12.33
C SER A 6 -10.82 18.53 -12.62
N GLN A 7 -9.66 18.33 -11.99
CA GLN A 7 -8.46 19.13 -12.25
C GLN A 7 -7.96 18.96 -13.68
N VAL A 8 -7.87 17.70 -14.17
CA VAL A 8 -7.50 17.40 -15.56
C VAL A 8 -8.48 18.05 -16.55
N HIS A 9 -9.79 17.93 -16.31
CA HIS A 9 -10.80 18.55 -17.17
C HIS A 9 -10.72 20.08 -17.19
N ASN A 10 -10.47 20.71 -16.05
CA ASN A 10 -10.33 22.17 -15.96
C ASN A 10 -9.15 22.65 -16.82
N ASP A 11 -8.04 21.93 -16.78
CA ASP A 11 -6.85 22.25 -17.56
C ASP A 11 -7.08 22.07 -19.06
N THR A 12 -7.70 20.96 -19.45
CA THR A 12 -8.11 20.72 -20.84
C THR A 12 -9.07 21.80 -21.35
N SER A 13 -10.02 22.25 -20.51
CA SER A 13 -10.98 23.30 -20.88
C SER A 13 -10.32 24.66 -21.15
N LYS A 14 -9.16 24.91 -20.53
CA LYS A 14 -8.34 26.11 -20.71
C LYS A 14 -7.33 25.98 -21.84
N GLY A 15 -7.31 24.84 -22.55
CA GLY A 15 -6.36 24.55 -23.62
C GLY A 15 -4.94 24.28 -23.12
N LEU A 16 -4.76 23.96 -21.83
CA LEU A 16 -3.46 23.66 -21.25
C LEU A 16 -3.08 22.21 -21.56
N GLN A 17 -1.95 22.05 -22.26
CA GLN A 17 -1.35 20.73 -22.51
C GLN A 17 -0.38 20.41 -21.38
N ARG A 18 -0.64 19.31 -20.66
CA ARG A 18 0.19 18.84 -19.56
C ARG A 18 0.33 17.33 -19.62
N GLU A 19 1.47 16.85 -19.16
CA GLU A 19 1.66 15.44 -18.83
C GLU A 19 1.31 15.26 -17.37
N TYR A 20 0.41 14.31 -17.09
CA TYR A 20 -0.03 14.02 -15.74
C TYR A 20 0.52 12.68 -15.28
N TYR A 21 1.04 12.66 -14.06
CA TYR A 21 1.50 11.45 -13.39
C TYR A 21 0.71 11.26 -12.11
N LEU A 22 0.12 10.07 -11.96
CA LEU A 22 -0.67 9.73 -10.78
C LEU A 22 -0.03 8.54 -10.08
N TYR A 23 0.43 8.76 -8.84
CA TYR A 23 1.00 7.72 -8.01
C TYR A 23 0.04 7.35 -6.88
N PHE A 24 -0.45 6.12 -6.90
CA PHE A 24 -1.25 5.57 -5.81
C PHE A 24 -0.37 5.14 -4.65
N VAL A 25 -0.84 5.41 -3.43
CA VAL A 25 -0.19 4.98 -2.20
C VAL A 25 -1.21 4.23 -1.34
N PRO A 26 -0.91 2.99 -0.89
CA PRO A 26 0.25 2.19 -1.26
C PRO A 26 0.08 1.43 -2.61
N CYS A 27 -1.15 1.20 -3.05
CA CYS A 27 -1.47 0.50 -4.30
C CYS A 27 -2.78 1.04 -4.89
N CYS A 28 -3.00 0.78 -6.18
CA CYS A 28 -4.20 1.18 -6.90
C CYS A 28 -5.34 0.20 -6.59
N ALA A 29 -6.47 0.72 -6.11
CA ALA A 29 -7.69 -0.07 -6.00
C ALA A 29 -8.40 -0.12 -7.36
N VAL A 30 -8.94 -1.28 -7.73
CA VAL A 30 -9.71 -1.45 -8.99
C VAL A 30 -10.83 -0.41 -9.13
N ALA A 31 -11.49 -0.07 -8.02
CA ALA A 31 -12.53 0.96 -8.01
C ALA A 31 -12.00 2.35 -8.43
N CYS A 32 -10.73 2.66 -8.17
CA CYS A 32 -10.12 3.92 -8.57
C CYS A 32 -9.87 3.96 -10.08
N GLU A 33 -9.41 2.86 -10.67
CA GLU A 33 -9.22 2.73 -12.13
C GLU A 33 -10.57 2.91 -12.86
N ASN A 34 -11.60 2.19 -12.41
CA ASN A 34 -12.94 2.31 -12.99
C ASN A 34 -13.46 3.76 -12.99
N ILE A 35 -13.25 4.51 -11.89
CA ILE A 35 -13.67 5.92 -11.83
C ILE A 35 -12.85 6.77 -12.81
N LEU A 36 -11.56 6.52 -13.00
CA LEU A 36 -10.74 7.25 -13.98
C LEU A 36 -11.17 6.97 -15.42
N GLU A 37 -11.58 5.74 -15.71
CA GLU A 37 -12.13 5.34 -17.00
C GLU A 37 -13.49 5.99 -17.25
N GLU A 38 -14.40 5.96 -16.27
CA GLU A 38 -15.72 6.60 -16.34
C GLU A 38 -15.62 8.11 -16.60
N GLU A 39 -14.66 8.77 -15.97
CA GLU A 39 -14.38 10.20 -16.14
C GLU A 39 -13.55 10.50 -17.41
N LYS A 40 -13.17 9.48 -18.20
CA LYS A 40 -12.42 9.61 -19.46
C LYS A 40 -11.09 10.34 -19.32
N VAL A 41 -10.45 10.21 -18.15
CA VAL A 41 -9.13 10.79 -17.89
C VAL A 41 -8.04 9.74 -17.77
N HIS A 42 -8.40 8.45 -17.68
CA HIS A 42 -7.44 7.34 -17.53
C HIS A 42 -6.30 7.42 -18.55
N ASP A 43 -6.62 7.57 -19.84
CA ASP A 43 -5.63 7.61 -20.92
C ASP A 43 -4.77 8.89 -20.95
N LEU A 44 -5.15 9.92 -20.18
CA LEU A 44 -4.40 11.17 -20.05
C LEU A 44 -3.39 11.11 -18.91
N LEU A 45 -3.42 10.05 -18.09
CA LEU A 45 -2.61 9.90 -16.90
C LEU A 45 -1.58 8.77 -17.10
N SER A 46 -0.33 9.04 -16.73
CA SER A 46 0.65 7.98 -16.47
C SER A 46 0.48 7.51 -15.03
N ILE A 47 -0.11 6.32 -14.86
CA ILE A 47 -0.42 5.76 -13.54
C ILE A 47 0.73 4.88 -13.05
N GLY A 48 1.11 5.09 -11.79
CA GLY A 48 2.07 4.26 -11.08
C GLY A 48 1.62 3.98 -9.65
N GLU A 49 2.31 3.06 -8.99
CA GLU A 49 2.12 2.76 -7.57
C GLU A 49 3.39 3.05 -6.81
N TYR A 50 3.26 3.65 -5.64
CA TYR A 50 4.34 3.84 -4.69
C TYR A 50 4.00 3.11 -3.39
N GLN A 51 4.66 1.96 -3.19
CA GLN A 51 4.47 1.07 -2.05
C GLN A 51 5.11 1.63 -0.78
N LEU A 52 4.59 2.75 -0.30
CA LEU A 52 4.90 3.31 1.02
C LEU A 52 4.16 2.49 2.07
N CYS A 53 4.81 1.43 2.53
CA CYS A 53 4.21 0.53 3.52
C CYS A 53 4.36 1.06 4.95
N SER A 54 5.41 1.82 5.26
CA SER A 54 5.69 2.39 6.59
C SER A 54 6.63 3.59 6.49
N VAL A 55 6.57 4.49 7.46
CA VAL A 55 7.44 5.68 7.60
C VAL A 55 8.18 5.59 8.94
N PRO A 56 9.51 5.82 8.97
CA PRO A 56 10.24 5.96 10.23
C PRO A 56 9.89 7.30 10.88
N LEU A 57 9.22 7.26 12.03
CA LEU A 57 8.93 8.44 12.85
C LEU A 57 10.08 8.77 13.79
N ASP A 58 10.80 7.75 14.24
CA ASP A 58 12.00 7.85 15.07
C ASP A 58 12.94 6.67 14.75
N GLU A 59 14.10 6.61 15.40
CA GLU A 59 15.09 5.55 15.21
C GLU A 59 14.54 4.15 15.55
N ASP A 60 13.59 4.06 16.48
CA ASP A 60 12.97 2.83 16.96
C ASP A 60 11.45 2.77 16.73
N VAL A 61 10.89 3.74 16.00
CA VAL A 61 9.44 3.84 15.75
C VAL A 61 9.13 3.86 14.25
N LEU A 62 8.41 2.84 13.79
CA LEU A 62 7.79 2.79 12.48
C LEU A 62 6.29 3.05 12.60
N SER A 63 5.76 3.95 11.77
CA SER A 63 4.33 4.18 11.61
C SER A 63 3.85 3.74 10.25
N PHE A 64 2.58 3.33 10.17
CA PHE A 64 1.90 3.04 8.91
C PHE A 64 1.07 4.22 8.41
N GLU A 65 0.85 5.26 9.22
CA GLU A 65 0.08 6.47 8.86
C GLU A 65 -1.30 6.15 8.25
N LEU A 66 -2.00 5.17 8.85
CA LEU A 66 -3.35 4.73 8.43
C LEU A 66 -4.42 5.30 9.37
N ASP A 67 -4.69 6.60 9.27
CA ASP A 67 -5.56 7.35 10.20
C ASP A 67 -6.97 6.75 10.39
N LEU A 68 -7.53 6.18 9.32
CA LEU A 68 -8.88 5.63 9.32
C LEU A 68 -8.96 4.16 9.73
N SER A 69 -7.82 3.47 9.85
CA SER A 69 -7.76 2.02 10.06
C SER A 69 -8.55 1.54 11.27
N LEU A 70 -8.57 2.32 12.35
CA LEU A 70 -9.34 1.98 13.54
C LEU A 70 -10.85 1.94 13.28
N LYS A 71 -11.36 2.98 12.60
CA LYS A 71 -12.77 3.06 12.22
C LYS A 71 -13.12 1.97 11.21
N GLU A 72 -12.28 1.83 10.18
CA GLU A 72 -12.45 0.83 9.13
C GLU A 72 -12.55 -0.59 9.72
N CYS A 73 -11.60 -0.98 10.57
CA CYS A 73 -11.60 -2.33 11.15
C CYS A 73 -12.69 -2.56 12.19
N LEU A 74 -12.94 -1.60 13.09
CA LEU A 74 -13.84 -1.82 14.23
C LEU A 74 -15.29 -1.49 13.95
N VAL A 75 -15.55 -0.54 13.05
CA VAL A 75 -16.90 -0.03 12.76
C VAL A 75 -17.37 -0.52 11.40
N ASP A 76 -16.55 -0.33 10.36
CA ASP A 76 -16.96 -0.63 8.98
C ASP A 76 -16.72 -2.12 8.62
N GLY A 77 -15.94 -2.84 9.42
CA GLY A 77 -15.57 -4.23 9.19
C GLY A 77 -14.57 -4.43 8.04
N ASP A 78 -13.94 -3.35 7.58
CA ASP A 78 -12.94 -3.37 6.51
C ASP A 78 -11.56 -3.72 7.08
N MET A 79 -11.00 -4.82 6.58
CA MET A 79 -9.72 -5.37 7.02
C MET A 79 -8.59 -5.11 6.01
N SER A 80 -8.81 -4.26 5.00
CA SER A 80 -7.82 -3.94 3.96
C SER A 80 -6.53 -3.35 4.55
N SER A 81 -6.65 -2.54 5.59
CA SER A 81 -5.51 -1.99 6.34
C SER A 81 -4.59 -3.07 6.92
N LEU A 82 -5.14 -4.20 7.36
CA LEU A 82 -4.35 -5.32 7.91
C LEU A 82 -3.45 -5.97 6.86
N TRP A 83 -3.87 -5.98 5.59
CA TRP A 83 -3.04 -6.47 4.50
C TRP A 83 -1.83 -5.56 4.26
N HIS A 84 -2.01 -4.24 4.32
CA HIS A 84 -0.91 -3.28 4.20
C HIS A 84 0.11 -3.46 5.33
N ILE A 85 -0.36 -3.67 6.56
CA ILE A 85 0.50 -3.95 7.72
C ILE A 85 1.30 -5.25 7.51
N ALA A 86 0.65 -6.33 7.10
CA ALA A 86 1.33 -7.61 6.84
C ALA A 86 2.39 -7.49 5.73
N LYS A 87 2.09 -6.72 4.66
CA LYS A 87 3.06 -6.42 3.60
C LYS A 87 4.24 -5.60 4.09
N ALA A 88 4.02 -4.62 4.96
CA ALA A 88 5.09 -3.83 5.56
C ALA A 88 6.03 -4.72 6.39
N ILE A 89 5.47 -5.59 7.24
CA ILE A 89 6.24 -6.55 8.02
C ILE A 89 7.03 -7.51 7.12
N HIS A 90 6.40 -8.01 6.05
CA HIS A 90 7.09 -8.87 5.09
C HIS A 90 8.25 -8.15 4.38
N LYS A 91 8.13 -6.84 4.11
CA LYS A 91 9.20 -6.01 3.55
C LYS A 91 10.36 -5.84 4.54
N LEU A 92 10.05 -5.70 5.84
CA LEU A 92 11.08 -5.73 6.89
C LEU A 92 11.79 -7.09 6.94
N GLU A 93 11.06 -8.19 6.87
CA GLU A 93 11.66 -9.52 6.83
C GLU A 93 12.53 -9.74 5.59
N PHE A 94 12.12 -9.19 4.44
CA PHE A 94 12.93 -9.21 3.23
C PHE A 94 14.23 -8.43 3.39
N SER A 95 14.21 -7.34 4.15
CA SER A 95 15.37 -6.44 4.32
C SER A 95 16.32 -6.90 5.43
N PHE A 96 15.81 -7.51 6.50
CA PHE A 96 16.57 -7.81 7.72
C PHE A 96 16.58 -9.29 8.11
N GLY A 97 15.88 -10.14 7.37
CA GLY A 97 15.72 -11.57 7.66
C GLY A 97 14.38 -11.91 8.31
N VAL A 98 14.01 -13.19 8.22
CA VAL A 98 12.74 -13.73 8.73
C VAL A 98 12.60 -13.49 10.23
N ILE A 99 11.43 -13.00 10.67
CA ILE A 99 11.10 -12.94 12.10
C ILE A 99 10.87 -14.38 12.59
N PRO A 100 11.71 -14.90 13.51
CA PRO A 100 11.66 -16.31 13.89
C PRO A 100 10.42 -16.65 14.73
N ASN A 101 9.93 -15.67 15.51
CA ASN A 101 8.84 -15.87 16.46
C ASN A 101 7.78 -14.79 16.27
N VAL A 102 6.67 -15.14 15.61
CA VAL A 102 5.49 -14.26 15.47
C VAL A 102 4.51 -14.56 16.60
N ARG A 103 4.19 -13.56 17.41
CA ARG A 103 3.20 -13.66 18.48
C ARG A 103 2.09 -12.65 18.22
N ALA A 104 0.85 -13.10 18.32
CA ALA A 104 -0.34 -12.29 18.06
C ALA A 104 -1.32 -12.40 19.22
N LYS A 105 -2.06 -11.32 19.48
CA LYS A 105 -3.12 -11.26 20.51
C LYS A 105 -4.32 -10.46 19.99
N GLY A 106 -5.43 -11.16 19.77
CA GLY A 106 -6.68 -10.59 19.27
C GLY A 106 -6.86 -10.78 17.76
N ASN A 107 -8.11 -10.70 17.31
CA ASN A 107 -8.52 -11.13 15.96
C ASN A 107 -7.75 -10.42 14.83
N ALA A 108 -7.61 -9.09 14.90
CA ALA A 108 -6.90 -8.32 13.89
C ALA A 108 -5.42 -8.74 13.79
N SER A 109 -4.73 -8.90 14.93
CA SER A 109 -3.32 -9.32 14.92
C SER A 109 -3.12 -10.76 14.43
N VAL A 110 -4.06 -11.67 14.69
CA VAL A 110 -4.05 -13.04 14.16
C VAL A 110 -4.22 -12.99 12.63
N CYS A 111 -5.17 -12.18 12.15
CA CYS A 111 -5.37 -11.99 10.71
C CYS A 111 -4.11 -11.44 10.02
N VAL A 112 -3.43 -10.46 10.62
CA VAL A 112 -2.13 -9.97 10.11
C VAL A 112 -1.09 -11.10 10.04
N ALA A 113 -0.99 -11.94 11.08
CA ALA A 113 -0.07 -13.08 11.09
C ALA A 113 -0.39 -14.10 9.99
N ASP A 114 -1.67 -14.38 9.75
CA ASP A 114 -2.13 -15.29 8.69
C ASP A 114 -1.79 -14.73 7.30
N ILE A 115 -2.05 -13.44 7.07
CA ILE A 115 -1.70 -12.76 5.80
C ILE A 115 -0.18 -12.75 5.60
N LEU A 116 0.59 -12.50 6.66
CA LEU A 116 2.05 -12.53 6.61
C LEU A 116 2.57 -13.92 6.21
N ASN A 117 2.02 -14.98 6.79
CA ASN A 117 2.37 -16.36 6.43
C ASN A 117 2.01 -16.67 4.97
N ALA A 118 0.85 -16.21 4.49
CA ALA A 118 0.47 -16.34 3.09
C ALA A 118 1.43 -15.57 2.16
N CYS A 119 1.90 -14.39 2.57
CA CYS A 119 2.91 -13.63 1.82
C CYS A 119 4.24 -14.38 1.72
N LYS A 120 4.72 -14.96 2.83
CA LYS A 120 5.95 -15.77 2.88
C LYS A 120 5.89 -16.99 1.95
N LEU A 121 4.75 -17.66 1.89
CA LEU A 121 4.55 -18.81 1.01
C LEU A 121 4.58 -18.41 -0.47
N ARG A 122 3.99 -17.26 -0.80
CA ARG A 122 3.93 -16.75 -2.18
C ARG A 122 5.28 -16.20 -2.65
N ASN A 123 6.03 -15.56 -1.77
CA ASN A 123 7.34 -14.99 -2.07
C ASN A 123 8.37 -15.49 -1.04
N PRO A 124 8.90 -16.71 -1.24
CA PRO A 124 9.90 -17.27 -0.35
C PRO A 124 11.13 -16.38 -0.34
N LEU A 125 11.66 -16.08 0.84
CA LEU A 125 12.89 -15.29 1.03
C LEU A 125 14.17 -16.03 0.59
N ALA A 126 14.04 -17.03 -0.29
CA ALA A 126 15.06 -17.95 -0.72
C ALA A 126 16.05 -17.31 -1.71
N HIS A 127 16.73 -16.21 -1.34
CA HIS A 127 17.99 -15.79 -1.99
C HIS A 127 18.78 -14.65 -1.32
N GLN A 128 18.69 -14.41 -0.01
CA GLN A 128 19.42 -13.27 0.62
C GLN A 128 20.42 -13.59 1.74
N THR A 129 20.78 -14.86 1.95
CA THR A 129 21.87 -15.20 2.88
C THR A 129 23.24 -14.66 2.43
N TRP A 130 23.37 -14.14 1.20
CA TRP A 130 24.65 -13.69 0.62
C TRP A 130 24.88 -12.17 0.63
N LEU A 131 23.86 -11.34 0.88
CA LEU A 131 23.99 -9.88 0.71
C LEU A 131 24.41 -9.12 1.98
N PHE A 132 24.33 -9.77 3.16
CA PHE A 132 24.72 -9.17 4.44
C PHE A 132 26.05 -9.69 5.00
N GLN A 133 26.90 -10.30 4.16
CA GLN A 133 28.22 -10.82 4.55
C GLN A 133 29.39 -9.91 4.15
N ARG A 134 29.18 -8.59 4.05
CA ARG A 134 30.26 -7.61 3.86
C ARG A 134 30.27 -6.56 4.95
#